data_AF-E2A9S4-F1
#
_entry.id   AF-E2A9S4-F1
#
_cell.length_a   1.000
_cell.length_b   1.000
_cell.length_c   1.000
_cell.angle_alpha   90.00
_cell.angle_beta   90.00
_cell.angle_gamma   90.00
#
_symmetry.space_group_name_H-M   'P 1'
#
loop_
_entity.id
_entity.type
_entity.pdbx_description
1 polymer ?
#
loop_
_entity_poly.entity_id
_entity_poly.type
_entity_poly.pdbx_seq_one_letter_code
_entity_poly.pdbx_strand_id
1 'polypeptide(L)'
;MAGEVIVDALPYIDQGYDEPGVREAALAMVDEETRRYRPTKNYLEHLQPLNITAFETEVMKHEFERMQNRLPMEVLSMKRYELPPPPSGKLNDLAAWNESVQNSSAQLEHQATRICNLELMMDYGCEAWKSYLEVLVQLVGQGQKQLQVLRKMIQEINWQRKSMQTQGGDKLRALEAQWVGLVSKNYEIEQACVHLEEEIQKIMISKEAVEINDVPAEEGPDVPEKSATETMALQMEQQENQDT
;
A
#
# COMPACT_ATOMS: atom_id res chain seq x y z
N MET A 1 -1.76 -28.13 5.93
CA MET A 1 -1.31 -27.02 5.08
C MET A 1 -2.45 -26.03 4.81
N ALA A 2 -3.31 -25.74 5.79
CA ALA A 2 -4.35 -24.70 5.67
C ALA A 2 -3.87 -23.54 6.54
N GLY A 3 -3.22 -22.54 5.94
CA GLY A 3 -2.64 -21.44 6.73
C GLY A 3 -1.74 -20.47 5.97
N GLU A 4 -1.25 -20.80 4.79
CA GLU A 4 -0.63 -19.79 3.93
C GLU A 4 -1.72 -19.07 3.14
N VAL A 5 -2.12 -17.91 3.64
CA VAL A 5 -2.84 -16.94 2.83
C VAL A 5 -1.86 -16.45 1.77
N ILE A 6 -2.00 -16.97 0.56
CA ILE A 6 -1.24 -16.47 -0.59
C ILE A 6 -1.80 -15.09 -0.91
N VAL A 7 -1.13 -14.06 -0.40
CA VAL A 7 -1.42 -12.67 -0.75
C VAL A 7 -0.73 -12.39 -2.07
N ASP A 8 -1.51 -12.28 -3.14
CA ASP A 8 -1.02 -11.92 -4.46
C ASP A 8 -1.36 -10.46 -4.77
N ALA A 9 -0.34 -9.70 -5.16
CA ALA A 9 -0.44 -8.33 -5.64
C ALA A 9 0.68 -8.12 -6.65
N LEU A 10 0.36 -7.55 -7.82
CA LEU A 10 1.27 -7.50 -8.98
C LEU A 10 1.67 -6.05 -9.34
N PRO A 11 2.51 -5.36 -8.53
CA PRO A 11 2.88 -3.96 -8.76
C PRO A 11 3.43 -3.60 -10.14
N TYR A 12 4.03 -4.55 -10.87
CA TYR A 12 4.55 -4.30 -12.24
C TYR A 12 3.45 -4.32 -13.32
N ILE A 13 2.25 -4.81 -13.00
CA ILE A 13 1.11 -4.89 -13.92
C ILE A 13 0.00 -3.94 -13.48
N ASP A 14 -0.28 -3.88 -12.18
CA ASP A 14 -1.34 -3.08 -11.59
C ASP A 14 -0.91 -1.60 -11.56
N GLN A 15 -1.07 -0.85 -12.66
CA GLN A 15 -0.60 0.56 -12.71
C GLN A 15 -1.59 1.57 -12.10
N GLY A 16 -2.81 1.15 -11.78
CA GLY A 16 -3.88 2.03 -11.30
C GLY A 16 -3.74 2.53 -9.86
N TYR A 17 -2.79 2.01 -9.06
CA TYR A 17 -2.64 2.44 -7.66
C TYR A 17 -2.05 3.85 -7.50
N ASP A 18 -1.41 4.39 -8.53
CA ASP A 18 -0.88 5.76 -8.55
C ASP A 18 -1.91 6.79 -9.02
N GLU A 19 -3.13 6.34 -9.37
CA GLU A 19 -4.22 7.26 -9.69
C GLU A 19 -4.61 8.10 -8.46
N PRO A 20 -4.82 9.42 -8.62
CA PRO A 20 -5.21 10.28 -7.52
C PRO A 20 -6.50 9.77 -6.83
N GLY A 21 -6.49 9.67 -5.50
CA GLY A 21 -7.66 9.22 -4.73
C GLY A 21 -7.66 7.73 -4.38
N VAL A 22 -6.96 6.87 -5.14
CA VAL A 22 -6.96 5.42 -4.89
C VAL A 22 -6.26 5.08 -3.57
N ARG A 23 -5.11 5.72 -3.31
CA ARG A 23 -4.37 5.53 -2.06
C ARG A 23 -5.14 6.08 -0.87
N GLU A 24 -5.75 7.25 -1.00
CA GLU A 24 -6.56 7.84 0.06
C GLU A 24 -7.79 6.97 0.38
N ALA A 25 -8.47 6.43 -0.63
CA ALA A 25 -9.60 5.52 -0.46
C ALA A 25 -9.17 4.22 0.23
N ALA A 26 -8.05 3.62 -0.20
CA ALA A 26 -7.50 2.42 0.43
C ALA A 26 -7.14 2.66 1.91
N LEU A 27 -6.48 3.78 2.21
CA LEU A 27 -6.15 4.16 3.59
C LEU A 27 -7.41 4.39 4.43
N ALA A 28 -8.43 5.05 3.89
CA ALA A 28 -9.70 5.26 4.59
C ALA A 28 -10.40 3.93 4.94
N MET A 29 -10.37 2.94 4.05
CA MET A 29 -10.90 1.60 4.32
C MET A 29 -10.08 0.87 5.39
N VAL A 30 -8.75 0.96 5.37
CA VAL A 30 -7.87 0.41 6.41
C VAL A 30 -8.15 1.08 7.76
N ASP A 31 -8.34 2.40 7.79
CA ASP A 31 -8.68 3.16 9.00
C ASP A 31 -10.04 2.77 9.57
N GLU A 32 -11.04 2.50 8.71
CA GLU A 32 -12.35 2.02 9.15
C GLU A 32 -12.25 0.63 9.79
N GLU A 33 -11.50 -0.29 9.18
CA GLU A 33 -11.31 -1.63 9.72
C GLU A 33 -10.47 -1.63 11.00
N THR A 34 -9.43 -0.80 11.10
CA THR A 34 -8.63 -0.67 12.34
C THR A 34 -9.42 -0.01 13.49
N ARG A 35 -10.43 0.81 13.19
CA ARG A 35 -11.39 1.32 14.21
C ARG A 35 -12.29 0.22 14.74
N ARG A 36 -12.76 -0.68 13.87
CA ARG A 36 -13.63 -1.82 14.23
C ARG A 36 -12.85 -2.90 14.98
N TYR A 37 -11.68 -3.25 14.48
CA TYR A 37 -10.78 -4.25 15.03
C TYR A 37 -9.52 -3.57 15.57
N ARG A 38 -9.60 -3.10 16.82
CA ARG A 38 -8.39 -2.59 17.49
C ARG A 38 -7.40 -3.74 17.69
N PRO A 39 -6.13 -3.61 17.23
CA PRO A 39 -5.12 -4.63 17.43
C PRO A 39 -5.00 -4.99 18.91
N THR A 40 -5.30 -6.25 19.24
CA THR A 40 -5.32 -6.74 20.63
C THR A 40 -3.98 -7.30 21.08
N LYS A 41 -3.11 -7.67 20.12
CA LYS A 41 -1.75 -8.13 20.36
C LYS A 41 -0.78 -7.14 19.76
N ASN A 42 0.24 -6.76 20.53
CA ASN A 42 1.31 -5.97 19.98
C ASN A 42 2.21 -6.90 19.15
N TYR A 43 2.24 -6.70 17.83
CA TYR A 43 3.02 -7.51 16.91
C TYR A 43 4.53 -7.45 17.18
N LEU A 44 4.99 -6.50 18.01
CA LEU A 44 6.37 -6.34 18.45
C LEU A 44 6.67 -7.05 19.79
N GLU A 45 5.72 -7.78 20.40
CA GLU A 45 5.92 -8.49 21.68
C GLU A 45 7.05 -9.51 21.65
N HIS A 46 7.33 -10.09 20.48
CA HIS A 46 8.43 -11.03 20.29
C HIS A 46 9.81 -10.36 20.29
N LEU A 47 9.86 -9.03 20.13
CA LEU A 47 11.10 -8.26 20.17
C LEU A 47 11.40 -7.86 21.60
N GLN A 48 12.67 -7.96 21.98
CA GLN A 48 13.11 -7.42 23.26
C GLN A 48 12.87 -5.91 23.31
N PRO A 49 12.48 -5.36 24.48
CA PRO A 49 12.30 -3.92 24.62
C PRO A 49 13.59 -3.19 24.26
N LEU A 50 13.46 -2.10 23.51
CA LEU A 50 14.61 -1.32 23.05
C LEU A 50 15.37 -0.78 24.25
N ASN A 51 16.63 -1.20 24.40
CA ASN A 51 17.53 -0.62 25.39
C ASN A 51 18.13 0.68 24.83
N ILE A 52 17.42 1.79 25.07
CA ILE A 52 17.82 3.13 24.62
C ILE A 52 19.15 3.56 25.26
N THR A 53 19.44 3.03 26.46
CA THR A 53 20.64 3.37 27.23
C THR A 53 21.80 2.40 27.00
N ALA A 54 21.69 1.45 26.06
CA ALA A 54 22.67 0.37 25.88
C ALA A 54 24.09 0.88 25.61
N PHE A 55 24.20 2.04 24.96
CA PHE A 55 25.47 2.65 24.58
C PHE A 55 25.78 3.91 25.40
N GLU A 56 25.04 4.16 26.47
CA GLU A 56 25.33 5.27 27.36
C GLU A 56 26.60 4.98 28.16
N THR A 57 27.64 5.77 27.88
CA THR A 57 28.83 5.81 28.71
C THR A 57 28.53 6.54 30.02
N GLU A 58 29.33 6.28 31.06
CA GLU A 58 29.17 6.98 32.34
C GLU A 58 29.23 8.50 32.18
N VAL A 59 30.07 9.01 31.28
CA VAL A 59 30.14 10.46 30.97
C VAL A 59 28.81 10.98 30.42
N MET A 60 28.18 10.23 29.52
CA MET A 60 26.88 10.62 28.95
C MET A 60 25.79 10.64 30.02
N LYS A 61 25.77 9.67 30.93
CA LYS A 61 24.80 9.64 32.04
C LYS A 61 24.94 10.86 32.94
N HIS A 62 26.17 11.22 33.33
CA HIS A 62 26.43 12.40 34.14
C HIS A 62 26.01 13.69 33.41
N GLU A 63 26.26 13.81 32.10
CA GLU A 63 25.82 14.96 31.30
C GLU A 63 24.29 15.02 31.15
N PHE A 64 23.63 13.87 30.98
CA PHE A 64 22.17 13.82 30.93
C PHE A 64 21.55 14.24 32.26
N GLU A 65 22.10 13.80 33.39
CA GLU A 65 21.67 14.23 34.72
C GLU A 65 21.90 15.74 34.93
N ARG A 66 23.05 16.27 34.52
CA ARG A 66 23.35 17.71 34.55
C ARG A 66 22.30 18.51 33.77
N MET A 67 21.99 18.07 32.54
CA MET A 67 20.98 18.72 31.69
C MET A 67 19.56 18.60 32.25
N GLN A 68 19.19 17.43 32.79
CA GLN A 68 17.90 17.20 33.44
C GLN A 68 17.70 18.14 34.63
N ASN A 69 18.76 18.36 35.41
CA ASN A 69 18.80 19.30 36.53
C ASN A 69 19.02 20.76 36.10
N ARG A 70 19.12 21.02 34.79
CA ARG A 70 19.33 22.35 34.18
C ARG A 70 20.56 23.07 34.74
N LEU A 71 21.59 22.32 35.14
CA LEU A 71 22.83 22.87 35.63
C LEU A 71 23.65 23.40 34.45
N PRO A 72 24.18 24.64 34.50
CA PRO A 72 25.05 25.16 33.46
C PRO A 72 26.33 24.32 33.36
N MET A 73 26.91 24.26 32.17
CA MET A 73 28.18 23.56 31.96
C MET A 73 29.30 24.33 32.65
N GLU A 74 30.24 23.63 33.26
CA GLU A 74 31.44 24.26 33.80
C GLU A 74 32.25 24.88 32.65
N VAL A 75 32.59 26.15 32.77
CA VAL A 75 33.38 26.85 31.76
C VAL A 75 34.84 26.41 31.86
N LEU A 76 35.45 26.09 30.72
CA LEU A 76 36.87 25.79 30.65
C LEU A 76 37.68 27.03 31.04
N SER A 77 38.47 26.91 32.11
CA SER A 77 39.38 27.98 32.53
C SER A 77 40.60 28.04 31.62
N MET A 78 40.74 29.13 30.86
CA MET A 78 41.92 29.38 30.03
C MET A 78 43.11 29.94 30.82
N LYS A 79 42.92 30.29 32.10
CA LYS A 79 43.98 30.87 32.95
C LYS A 79 45.22 29.99 33.07
N ARG A 80 45.03 28.67 32.95
CA ARG A 80 46.15 27.70 32.95
C ARG A 80 47.08 27.91 31.76
N TYR A 81 46.57 28.36 30.61
CA TYR A 81 47.36 28.57 29.38
C TYR A 81 47.96 29.97 29.28
N GLU A 82 47.62 30.83 30.22
CA GLU A 82 48.18 32.17 30.35
C GLU A 82 49.31 32.15 31.38
N LEU A 83 50.16 33.17 31.36
CA LEU A 83 51.18 33.42 32.39
C LEU A 83 50.83 34.67 33.20
N PRO A 84 49.67 34.70 33.90
CA PRO A 84 49.27 35.90 34.62
C PRO A 84 50.17 36.09 35.85
N PRO A 85 50.60 37.33 36.13
CA PRO A 85 51.18 37.64 37.43
C PRO A 85 50.13 37.44 38.54
N PRO A 86 50.54 37.32 39.80
CA PRO A 86 49.59 37.25 40.91
C PRO A 86 48.69 38.49 40.92
N PRO A 87 47.41 38.36 41.32
CA PRO A 87 46.47 39.47 41.30
C PRO A 87 47.00 40.70 42.04
N SER A 88 46.69 41.91 41.57
CA SER A 88 47.24 43.16 42.12
C SER A 88 47.00 43.32 43.64
N GLY A 89 45.91 42.75 44.18
CA GLY A 89 45.62 42.75 45.62
C GLY A 89 46.33 41.66 46.44
N LYS A 90 47.10 40.78 45.81
CA LYS A 90 47.80 39.63 46.42
C LYS A 90 49.31 39.64 46.16
N LEU A 91 49.89 40.79 45.80
CA LEU A 91 51.33 40.89 45.50
C LEU A 91 52.24 40.61 46.71
N ASN A 92 51.73 40.76 47.94
CA ASN A 92 52.47 40.42 49.16
C ASN A 92 52.16 39.00 49.66
N ASP A 93 51.30 38.25 48.97
CA ASP A 93 50.91 36.89 49.34
C ASP A 93 51.87 35.88 48.68
N LEU A 94 52.66 35.21 49.51
CA LEU A 94 53.60 34.18 49.08
C LEU A 94 52.90 33.04 48.33
N ALA A 95 51.66 32.68 48.72
CA ALA A 95 50.94 31.59 48.10
C ALA A 95 50.54 31.93 46.65
N ALA A 96 50.09 33.16 46.40
CA ALA A 96 49.73 33.65 45.06
C ALA A 96 50.96 33.67 44.13
N TRP A 97 52.13 34.05 44.64
CA TRP A 97 53.38 33.96 43.88
C TRP A 97 53.78 32.52 43.57
N ASN A 98 53.67 31.61 44.54
CA ASN A 98 53.98 30.20 44.34
C ASN A 98 53.06 29.57 43.26
N GLU A 99 51.78 29.93 43.26
CA GLU A 99 50.83 29.48 42.22
C GLU A 99 51.23 29.98 40.82
N SER A 100 51.56 31.27 40.66
CA SER A 100 52.03 31.82 39.38
C SER A 100 53.35 31.17 38.91
N VAL A 101 54.29 30.89 39.83
CA VAL A 101 55.56 30.22 39.52
C VAL A 101 55.32 28.76 39.11
N GLN A 102 54.46 28.03 39.83
CA GLN A 102 54.10 26.65 39.49
C GLN A 102 53.44 26.56 38.11
N ASN A 103 52.51 27.47 37.80
CA ASN A 103 51.89 27.56 36.48
C ASN A 103 52.94 27.86 35.40
N SER A 104 53.88 28.76 35.66
CA SER A 104 54.98 29.08 34.74
C SER A 104 55.90 27.89 34.50
N SER A 105 56.24 27.15 35.55
CA SER A 105 57.05 25.92 35.45
C SER A 105 56.32 24.85 34.63
N ALA A 106 55.02 24.64 34.88
CA ALA A 106 54.21 23.70 34.10
C ALA A 106 54.14 24.10 32.62
N GLN A 107 54.00 25.38 32.32
CA GLN A 107 54.00 25.89 30.95
C GLN A 107 55.32 25.65 30.23
N LEU A 108 56.45 25.83 30.90
CA LEU A 108 57.77 25.56 30.32
C LEU A 108 57.89 24.09 29.88
N GLU A 109 57.49 23.16 30.74
CA GLU A 109 57.50 21.72 30.44
C GLU A 109 56.53 21.36 29.30
N HIS A 110 55.35 22.00 29.26
CA HIS A 110 54.42 21.85 28.14
C HIS A 110 55.01 22.35 26.81
N GLN A 111 55.76 23.46 26.80
CA GLN A 111 56.44 23.93 25.59
C GLN A 111 57.57 22.98 25.17
N ALA A 112 58.36 22.45 26.11
CA ALA A 112 59.38 21.46 25.79
C ALA A 112 58.77 20.20 25.16
N THR A 113 57.68 19.69 25.74
CA THR A 113 56.92 18.55 25.18
C THR A 113 56.34 18.89 23.80
N ARG A 114 55.79 20.09 23.63
CA ARG A 114 55.25 20.55 22.35
C ARG A 114 56.32 20.59 21.27
N ILE A 115 57.53 21.06 21.58
CA ILE A 115 58.65 21.08 20.64
C ILE A 115 58.98 19.64 20.20
N CYS A 116 59.13 18.72 21.15
CA CYS A 116 59.39 17.31 20.85
C CYS A 116 58.29 16.68 19.98
N ASN A 117 57.01 16.95 20.29
CA ASN A 117 55.89 16.48 19.47
C ASN A 117 55.88 17.08 18.06
N LEU A 118 56.27 18.35 17.91
CA LEU A 118 56.38 19.01 16.61
C LEU A 118 57.55 18.47 15.79
N GLU A 119 58.68 18.16 16.42
CA GLU A 119 59.82 17.49 15.78
C GLU A 119 59.40 16.11 15.25
N LEU A 120 58.72 15.30 16.08
CA LEU A 120 58.16 14.01 15.64
C LEU A 120 57.15 14.17 14.48
N MET A 121 56.31 15.21 14.53
CA MET A 121 55.36 15.49 13.45
C MET A 121 56.06 15.95 12.16
N MET A 122 57.13 16.73 12.27
CA MET A 122 57.93 17.14 11.11
C MET A 122 58.59 15.93 10.44
N ASP A 123 59.08 14.99 11.23
CA ASP A 123 59.78 13.79 10.72
C ASP A 123 58.80 12.77 10.10
N TYR A 124 57.67 12.51 10.75
CA TYR A 124 56.79 11.39 10.38
C TYR A 124 55.40 11.79 9.89
N GLY A 125 54.97 13.03 10.09
CA GLY A 125 53.58 13.46 9.87
C GLY A 125 53.12 13.29 8.43
N CYS A 126 53.96 13.63 7.45
CA CYS A 126 53.62 13.51 6.03
C CYS A 126 53.40 12.04 5.62
N GLU A 127 54.33 11.15 5.99
CA GLU A 127 54.25 9.73 5.64
C GLU A 127 53.15 9.00 6.41
N ALA A 128 52.94 9.32 7.70
CA ALA A 128 51.83 8.81 8.47
C ALA A 128 50.47 9.21 7.87
N TRP A 129 50.35 10.47 7.42
CA TRP A 129 49.12 10.95 6.78
C TRP A 129 48.86 10.27 5.43
N LYS A 130 49.90 10.06 4.62
CA LYS A 130 49.76 9.31 3.36
C LYS A 130 49.30 7.88 3.61
N SER A 131 49.92 7.18 4.56
CA SER A 131 49.52 5.81 4.93
C SER A 131 48.07 5.77 5.44
N TYR A 132 47.67 6.72 6.28
CA TYR A 132 46.29 6.85 6.72
C TYR A 132 45.31 7.08 5.55
N LEU A 133 45.68 7.93 4.59
CA LEU A 133 44.88 8.19 3.40
C LEU A 133 44.72 6.94 2.53
N GLU A 134 45.77 6.12 2.38
CA GLU A 134 45.68 4.85 1.65
C GLU A 134 44.65 3.91 2.28
N VAL A 135 44.65 3.79 3.62
CA VAL A 135 43.65 2.99 4.35
C VAL A 135 42.24 3.56 4.13
N LEU A 136 42.07 4.88 4.21
CA LEU A 136 40.76 5.51 3.96
C LEU A 136 40.27 5.24 2.53
N VAL A 137 41.13 5.36 1.53
CA VAL A 137 40.77 5.08 0.13
C VAL A 137 40.36 3.62 -0.05
N GLN A 138 41.06 2.68 0.61
CA GLN A 138 40.69 1.26 0.59
C GLN A 138 39.32 1.01 1.24
N LEU A 139 39.04 1.62 2.39
CA LEU A 139 37.75 1.52 3.08
C LEU A 139 36.60 2.06 2.22
N VAL A 140 36.80 3.22 1.59
CA VAL A 140 35.82 3.80 0.65
C VAL A 140 35.60 2.86 -0.53
N GLY A 141 36.68 2.33 -1.13
CA GLY A 141 36.59 1.38 -2.23
C GLY A 141 35.83 0.09 -1.86
N GLN A 142 36.04 -0.43 -0.64
CA GLN A 142 35.31 -1.58 -0.13
C GLN A 142 33.81 -1.27 0.03
N GLY A 143 33.46 -0.14 0.64
CA GLY A 143 32.08 0.30 0.79
C GLY A 143 31.37 0.48 -0.56
N GLN A 144 32.04 1.10 -1.54
CA GLN A 144 31.50 1.27 -2.89
C GLN A 144 31.29 -0.08 -3.60
N LYS A 145 32.23 -1.03 -3.44
CA LYS A 145 32.08 -2.39 -4.00
C LYS A 145 30.89 -3.12 -3.40
N GLN A 146 30.72 -3.06 -2.07
CA GLN A 146 29.56 -3.66 -1.39
C GLN A 146 28.25 -3.05 -1.89
N LEU A 147 28.18 -1.73 -2.03
CA LEU A 147 27.02 -1.03 -2.56
C LEU A 147 26.70 -1.48 -4.00
N GLN A 148 27.71 -1.62 -4.86
CA GLN A 148 27.51 -2.10 -6.23
C GLN A 148 26.97 -3.54 -6.27
N VAL A 149 27.49 -4.42 -5.42
CA VAL A 149 27.00 -5.80 -5.30
C VAL A 149 25.55 -5.82 -4.84
N LEU A 150 25.20 -5.06 -3.79
CA LEU A 150 23.82 -4.94 -3.30
C LEU A 150 22.87 -4.41 -4.38
N ARG A 151 23.27 -3.37 -5.12
CA ARG A 151 22.47 -2.83 -6.24
C ARG A 151 22.21 -3.87 -7.32
N LYS A 152 23.23 -4.66 -7.69
CA LYS A 152 23.07 -5.75 -8.67
C LYS A 152 22.09 -6.82 -8.16
N MET A 153 22.21 -7.22 -6.89
CA MET A 153 21.30 -8.22 -6.30
C MET A 153 19.85 -7.70 -6.26
N ILE A 154 19.64 -6.43 -5.88
CA ILE A 154 18.31 -5.80 -5.90
C ILE A 154 17.76 -5.77 -7.33
N GLN A 155 18.57 -5.39 -8.32
CA GLN A 155 18.17 -5.36 -9.72
C GLN A 155 17.79 -6.73 -10.24
N GLU A 156 18.56 -7.77 -9.90
CA GLU A 156 18.27 -9.15 -10.28
C GLU A 156 16.92 -9.62 -9.71
N ILE A 157 16.69 -9.40 -8.40
CA ILE A 157 15.41 -9.73 -7.76
C ILE A 157 14.25 -8.98 -8.43
N ASN A 158 14.42 -7.70 -8.70
CA ASN A 158 13.39 -6.90 -9.36
C ASN A 158 13.14 -7.36 -10.80
N TRP A 159 14.19 -7.77 -11.53
CA TRP A 159 14.07 -8.31 -12.87
C TRP A 159 13.31 -9.63 -12.88
N GLN A 160 13.66 -10.56 -11.97
CA GLN A 160 12.95 -11.83 -11.80
C GLN A 160 11.49 -11.60 -11.41
N ARG A 161 11.22 -10.70 -10.45
CA ARG A 161 9.86 -10.35 -10.05
C ARG A 161 9.07 -9.77 -11.23
N LYS A 162 9.65 -8.83 -11.97
CA LYS A 162 8.99 -8.24 -13.14
C LYS A 162 8.68 -9.32 -14.19
N SER A 163 9.63 -10.20 -14.51
CA SER A 163 9.41 -11.27 -15.49
C SER A 163 8.28 -12.21 -15.08
N MET A 164 8.27 -12.67 -13.83
CA MET A 164 7.23 -13.55 -13.29
C MET A 164 5.86 -12.87 -13.29
N GLN A 165 5.81 -11.60 -12.83
CA GLN A 165 4.57 -10.84 -12.83
C GLN A 165 4.08 -10.66 -14.25
N THR A 166 4.87 -10.12 -15.19
CA THR A 166 4.46 -9.92 -16.59
C THR A 166 3.90 -11.20 -17.23
N GLN A 167 4.54 -12.35 -17.01
CA GLN A 167 4.03 -13.63 -17.49
C GLN A 167 2.67 -14.00 -16.86
N GLY A 168 2.49 -13.74 -15.57
CA GLY A 168 1.20 -13.90 -14.89
C GLY A 168 0.13 -12.95 -15.43
N GLY A 169 0.48 -11.69 -15.69
CA GLY A 169 -0.43 -10.69 -16.26
C GLY A 169 -0.90 -11.03 -17.67
N ASP A 170 -0.04 -11.59 -18.51
CA ASP A 170 -0.43 -12.06 -19.84
C ASP A 170 -1.47 -13.18 -19.75
N LYS A 171 -1.31 -14.11 -18.77
CA LYS A 171 -2.31 -15.15 -18.50
C LYS A 171 -3.61 -14.57 -17.97
N LEU A 172 -3.54 -13.61 -17.04
CA LEU A 172 -4.73 -12.92 -16.51
C LEU A 172 -5.52 -12.24 -17.64
N ARG A 173 -4.85 -11.50 -18.53
CA ARG A 173 -5.49 -10.85 -19.68
C ARG A 173 -6.12 -11.85 -20.63
N ALA A 174 -5.47 -12.99 -20.88
CA ALA A 174 -6.02 -14.04 -21.73
C ALA A 174 -7.28 -14.67 -21.11
N LEU A 175 -7.25 -14.95 -19.79
CA LEU A 175 -8.40 -15.48 -19.06
C LEU A 175 -9.55 -14.49 -18.99
N GLU A 176 -9.27 -13.20 -18.79
CA GLU A 176 -10.28 -12.14 -18.82
C GLU A 176 -10.94 -12.04 -20.19
N ALA A 177 -10.16 -12.03 -21.28
CA ALA A 177 -10.70 -12.01 -22.64
C ALA A 177 -11.56 -13.24 -22.94
N GLN A 178 -11.13 -14.43 -22.48
CA GLN A 178 -11.91 -15.66 -22.61
C GLN A 178 -13.21 -15.57 -21.81
N TRP A 179 -13.16 -15.04 -20.59
CA TRP A 179 -14.32 -14.85 -19.74
C TRP A 179 -15.34 -13.88 -20.39
N VAL A 180 -14.90 -12.71 -20.85
CA VAL A 180 -15.75 -11.76 -21.57
C VAL A 180 -16.37 -12.41 -22.81
N GLY A 181 -15.59 -13.17 -23.58
CA GLY A 181 -16.08 -13.89 -24.75
C GLY A 181 -17.15 -14.93 -24.41
N LEU A 182 -16.95 -15.72 -23.35
CA LEU A 182 -17.91 -16.72 -22.90
C LEU A 182 -19.21 -16.08 -22.38
N VAL A 183 -19.11 -15.03 -21.57
CA VAL A 183 -20.28 -14.28 -21.08
C VAL A 183 -21.07 -13.67 -22.25
N SER A 184 -20.37 -13.06 -23.20
CA SER A 184 -21.01 -12.47 -24.40
C SER A 184 -21.69 -13.54 -25.23
N LYS A 185 -21.05 -14.70 -25.42
CA LYS A 185 -21.64 -15.83 -26.16
C LYS A 185 -22.88 -16.39 -25.47
N ASN A 186 -22.86 -16.53 -24.14
CA ASN A 186 -24.03 -16.96 -23.39
C ASN A 186 -25.17 -15.95 -23.53
N TYR A 187 -24.87 -14.66 -23.45
CA TYR A 187 -25.86 -13.60 -23.66
C TYR A 187 -26.49 -13.66 -25.07
N GLU A 188 -25.68 -13.84 -26.13
CA GLU A 188 -26.19 -14.02 -27.50
C GLU A 188 -27.11 -15.24 -27.63
N ILE A 189 -26.75 -16.35 -26.97
CA ILE A 189 -27.55 -17.58 -26.97
C ILE A 189 -28.88 -17.34 -26.25
N GLU A 190 -28.86 -16.75 -25.07
CA GLU A 190 -30.08 -16.41 -24.32
C GLU A 190 -31.00 -15.49 -25.13
N GLN A 191 -30.43 -14.47 -25.79
CA GLN A 191 -31.19 -13.58 -26.66
C GLN A 191 -31.84 -14.33 -27.83
N ALA A 192 -31.11 -15.24 -28.48
CA ALA A 192 -31.63 -16.06 -29.57
C ALA A 192 -32.72 -17.03 -29.09
N CYS A 193 -32.57 -17.62 -27.90
CA CYS A 193 -33.60 -18.46 -27.28
C CYS A 193 -34.88 -17.69 -27.02
N VAL A 194 -34.80 -16.49 -26.44
CA VAL A 194 -35.98 -15.63 -26.20
C VAL A 194 -36.68 -15.29 -27.51
N HIS A 195 -35.92 -14.93 -28.56
CA HIS A 195 -36.51 -14.64 -29.87
C HIS A 195 -37.20 -15.86 -30.49
N LEU A 196 -36.59 -17.05 -30.38
CA LEU A 196 -37.20 -18.30 -30.85
C LEU A 196 -38.46 -18.66 -30.05
N GLU A 197 -38.46 -18.44 -28.73
CA GLU A 197 -39.63 -18.63 -27.87
C GLU A 197 -40.78 -17.69 -28.28
N GLU A 198 -40.49 -16.42 -28.59
CA GLU A 198 -41.47 -15.48 -29.12
C GLU A 198 -42.04 -15.90 -30.48
N GLU A 199 -41.17 -16.40 -31.39
CA GLU A 199 -41.62 -16.93 -32.68
C GLU A 199 -42.49 -18.18 -32.52
N ILE A 200 -42.12 -19.11 -31.64
CA ILE A 200 -42.91 -20.31 -31.33
C ILE A 200 -44.26 -19.89 -30.76
N GLN A 201 -44.31 -18.95 -29.82
CA GLN A 201 -45.58 -18.44 -29.28
C GLN A 201 -46.47 -17.83 -30.38
N LYS A 202 -45.91 -17.03 -31.29
CA LYS A 202 -46.66 -16.47 -32.44
C LYS A 202 -47.21 -17.57 -33.35
N ILE A 203 -46.44 -18.62 -33.62
CA ILE A 203 -46.87 -19.77 -34.43
C ILE A 203 -47.94 -20.58 -33.71
N MET A 204 -47.83 -20.79 -32.40
CA MET A 204 -48.86 -21.49 -31.62
C MET A 204 -50.19 -20.74 -31.65
N ILE A 205 -50.17 -19.43 -31.42
CA ILE A 205 -51.37 -18.58 -31.51
C ILE A 205 -51.98 -18.61 -32.92
N SER A 206 -51.16 -18.55 -33.98
CA SER A 206 -51.68 -18.60 -35.35
C SER A 206 -52.27 -19.96 -35.71
N LYS A 207 -51.71 -21.06 -35.17
CA LYS A 207 -52.22 -22.41 -35.37
C LYS A 207 -53.52 -22.66 -34.60
N GLU A 208 -53.63 -22.18 -33.36
CA GLU A 208 -54.90 -22.18 -32.60
C GLU A 208 -55.98 -21.36 -33.33
N ALA A 209 -55.62 -20.22 -33.95
CA ALA A 209 -56.55 -19.43 -34.76
C ALA A 209 -57.00 -20.16 -36.05
N VAL A 210 -56.20 -21.07 -36.60
CA VAL A 210 -56.57 -21.92 -37.74
C VAL A 210 -57.44 -23.09 -37.29
N GLU A 211 -57.13 -23.75 -36.17
CA GLU A 211 -57.97 -24.82 -35.60
C GLU A 211 -59.35 -24.33 -35.14
N ILE A 212 -59.49 -23.08 -34.70
CA ILE A 212 -60.81 -22.46 -34.42
C ILE A 212 -61.62 -22.21 -35.70
N ASN A 213 -60.97 -21.98 -36.85
CA ASN A 213 -61.66 -21.78 -38.14
C ASN A 213 -61.98 -23.09 -38.88
N ASP A 214 -61.31 -24.20 -38.55
CA ASP A 214 -61.51 -25.52 -39.16
C ASP A 214 -62.48 -26.43 -38.37
N VAL A 215 -63.21 -25.91 -37.37
CA VAL A 215 -64.40 -26.59 -36.83
C VAL A 215 -65.51 -26.48 -37.89
N PRO A 216 -65.95 -27.58 -38.55
CA PRO A 216 -67.16 -27.54 -39.34
C PRO A 216 -68.28 -27.17 -38.38
N ALA A 217 -69.03 -26.11 -38.68
CA ALA A 217 -70.30 -25.88 -38.00
C ALA A 217 -71.09 -27.20 -38.07
N GLU A 218 -71.32 -27.84 -36.92
CA GLU A 218 -72.24 -28.97 -36.85
C GLU A 218 -73.57 -28.49 -37.45
N GLU A 219 -74.00 -29.17 -38.51
CA GLU A 219 -75.37 -29.08 -39.00
C GLU A 219 -76.28 -29.38 -37.81
N GLY A 220 -76.92 -28.34 -37.28
CA GLY A 220 -77.95 -28.48 -36.28
C GLY A 220 -79.04 -29.42 -36.80
N PRO A 221 -79.67 -30.23 -35.94
CA PRO A 221 -80.72 -31.13 -36.38
C PRO A 221 -81.85 -30.33 -37.01
N ASP A 222 -82.22 -30.75 -38.21
CA ASP A 222 -83.35 -30.30 -39.02
C ASP A 222 -84.60 -30.17 -38.14
N VAL A 223 -84.95 -28.94 -37.77
CA VAL A 223 -86.20 -28.64 -37.04
C VAL A 223 -87.31 -28.61 -38.09
N PRO A 224 -88.29 -29.53 -38.05
CA PRO A 224 -89.36 -29.53 -39.03
C PRO A 224 -90.18 -28.25 -38.91
N GLU A 225 -90.37 -27.62 -40.06
CA GLU A 225 -91.23 -26.46 -40.25
C GLU A 225 -92.62 -26.67 -39.62
N LYS A 226 -93.03 -25.68 -38.85
CA LYS A 226 -94.42 -25.27 -38.53
C LYS A 226 -95.47 -26.37 -38.60
N SER A 227 -95.99 -26.73 -37.42
CA SER A 227 -97.16 -27.59 -37.27
C SER A 227 -98.29 -27.16 -38.21
N ALA A 228 -98.90 -28.11 -38.92
CA ALA A 228 -100.03 -27.91 -39.84
C ALA A 228 -101.26 -27.23 -39.19
N THR A 229 -101.26 -27.09 -37.86
CA THR A 229 -102.27 -26.35 -37.10
C THR A 229 -102.06 -24.82 -37.16
N GLU A 230 -100.83 -24.32 -37.29
CA GLU A 230 -100.53 -22.88 -37.39
C GLU A 230 -100.82 -22.33 -38.79
N THR A 231 -100.65 -23.14 -39.84
CA THR A 231 -100.96 -22.73 -41.22
C THR A 231 -102.47 -22.65 -41.48
N MET A 232 -103.29 -23.47 -40.81
CA MET A 232 -104.74 -23.36 -40.88
C MET A 232 -105.30 -22.16 -40.11
N ALA A 233 -104.71 -21.78 -38.97
CA ALA A 233 -105.13 -20.62 -38.20
C ALA A 233 -104.94 -19.29 -38.97
N LEU A 234 -103.82 -19.16 -39.68
CA LEU A 234 -103.52 -18.00 -40.53
C LEU A 234 -104.41 -17.90 -41.78
N GLN A 235 -104.90 -19.03 -42.31
CA GLN A 235 -105.86 -19.03 -43.43
C GLN A 235 -107.28 -18.63 -43.00
N MET A 236 -107.67 -18.91 -41.76
CA MET A 236 -108.98 -18.46 -41.24
C MET A 236 -108.98 -16.95 -40.92
N GLU A 237 -107.89 -16.41 -40.35
CA GLU A 237 -107.77 -14.96 -40.11
C GLU A 237 -107.69 -14.11 -41.39
N GLN A 238 -107.22 -14.69 -42.51
CA GLN A 238 -107.20 -14.03 -43.81
C GLN A 238 -108.55 -14.06 -44.54
N GLN A 239 -109.45 -14.99 -44.18
CA GLN A 239 -110.82 -15.04 -44.70
C GLN A 239 -111.78 -14.10 -43.95
N GLU A 240 -111.58 -13.85 -42.66
CA GLU A 240 -112.39 -12.88 -41.90
C GLU A 240 -112.07 -11.40 -42.23
N ASN A 241 -110.87 -11.11 -42.76
CA ASN A 241 -110.47 -9.74 -43.14
C ASN A 241 -110.77 -9.36 -44.60
N GLN A 242 -111.50 -10.21 -45.36
CA GLN A 242 -111.95 -9.89 -46.73
C GLN A 242 -113.45 -9.58 -46.85
N ASP A 243 -114.22 -9.65 -45.76
CA ASP A 243 -115.66 -9.32 -45.72
C ASP A 243 -116.01 -8.14 -44.77
N THR A 244 -115.13 -7.13 -44.71
CA THR A 244 -115.46 -5.77 -44.22
C THR A 244 -114.70 -4.68 -44.99
#